data_AF-A0A0N0UYS8-F1
#
_entry.id   AF-A0A0N0UYS8-F1
#
_cell.length_a   1.000
_cell.length_b   1.000
_cell.length_c   1.000
_cell.angle_alpha   90.00
_cell.angle_beta   90.00
_cell.angle_gamma   90.00
#
_symmetry.space_group_name_H-M   'P 1'
#
loop_
_entity.id
_entity.type
_entity.pdbx_description
1 polymer ?
#
loop_
_entity_poly.entity_id
_entity_poly.type
_entity_poly.pdbx_seq_one_letter_code
_entity_poly.pdbx_strand_id
1 'polypeptide(L)'
;MEQFLKYYTLDWLAMILSLLAVYLLGNKNKYGFISFSLANVTWIFLGLALMNSLGIGIGNIVFLIMNIRGFISWNKNNQKNG
;
A
#
# COMPACT_ATOMS: atom_id res chain seq x y z
N MET A 1 6.41 -26.18 3.03
CA MET A 1 5.40 -25.57 3.93
C MET A 1 5.98 -24.41 4.76
N GLU A 2 7.23 -24.50 5.23
CA GLU A 2 7.92 -23.47 6.05
C GLU A 2 8.06 -22.07 5.41
N GLN A 3 8.04 -21.95 4.07
CA GLN A 3 8.19 -20.65 3.40
C GLN A 3 6.97 -19.73 3.54
N PHE A 4 5.75 -20.28 3.65
CA PHE A 4 4.51 -19.48 3.71
C PHE A 4 4.33 -18.76 5.05
N LEU A 5 5.01 -19.20 6.11
CA LEU A 5 4.95 -18.63 7.44
C LEU A 5 6.20 -17.83 7.81
N LYS A 6 7.20 -17.78 6.92
CA LYS A 6 8.53 -17.21 7.18
C LYS A 6 8.48 -15.74 7.60
N TYR A 7 7.47 -15.00 7.16
CA TYR A 7 7.25 -13.60 7.51
C TYR A 7 5.97 -13.39 8.34
N TYR A 8 5.56 -14.37 9.14
CA TYR A 8 4.40 -14.29 10.01
C TYR A 8 3.08 -13.96 9.26
N THR A 9 2.95 -14.36 7.99
CA THR A 9 1.82 -14.03 7.10
C THR A 9 1.62 -12.53 6.80
N LEU A 10 2.56 -11.68 7.20
CA LEU A 10 2.53 -10.24 6.92
C LEU A 10 2.63 -9.93 5.43
N ASP A 11 3.33 -10.77 4.67
CA ASP A 11 3.42 -10.73 3.21
C ASP A 11 2.05 -10.96 2.55
N TRP A 12 1.30 -11.96 3.04
CA TRP A 12 -0.08 -12.21 2.61
C TRP A 12 -1.01 -11.07 2.99
N LEU A 13 -0.89 -10.54 4.21
CA LEU A 13 -1.67 -9.38 4.64
C LEU A 13 -1.38 -8.15 3.76
N ALA A 14 -0.10 -7.86 3.51
CA ALA A 14 0.31 -6.76 2.65
C ALA A 14 -0.20 -6.94 1.21
N MET A 15 -0.20 -8.16 0.69
CA MET A 15 -0.74 -8.49 -0.64
C MET A 15 -2.26 -8.27 -0.69
N ILE A 16 -3.02 -8.76 0.29
CA ILE A 16 -4.47 -8.59 0.36
C ILE A 16 -4.83 -7.10 0.42
N LEU A 17 -4.12 -6.33 1.25
CA LEU A 17 -4.32 -4.88 1.36
C LEU A 17 -4.00 -4.15 0.05
N SER A 18 -2.96 -4.57 -0.69
CA SER A 18 -2.64 -4.03 -2.01
C SER A 18 -3.74 -4.35 -3.03
N LEU A 19 -4.26 -5.58 -3.06
CA LEU A 19 -5.33 -5.96 -3.99
C LEU A 19 -6.64 -5.23 -3.66
N LEU A 20 -6.99 -5.14 -2.38
CA LEU A 20 -8.15 -4.37 -1.92
C LEU A 20 -8.01 -2.90 -2.29
N ALA A 21 -6.81 -2.33 -2.15
CA ALA A 21 -6.55 -0.95 -2.55
C ALA A 21 -6.80 -0.73 -4.04
N VAL A 22 -6.25 -1.60 -4.90
CA VAL A 22 -6.44 -1.51 -6.36
C VAL A 22 -7.92 -1.62 -6.72
N TYR A 23 -8.64 -2.55 -6.10
CA TYR A 23 -10.09 -2.69 -6.29
C TYR A 23 -10.86 -1.41 -5.91
N LEU A 24 -10.58 -0.84 -4.74
CA LEU A 24 -11.22 0.38 -4.26
C LEU A 24 -10.90 1.59 -5.17
N LEU A 25 -9.64 1.75 -5.58
CA LEU A 25 -9.23 2.83 -6.48
C LEU A 25 -9.90 2.69 -7.86
N GLY A 26 -10.00 1.47 -8.40
CA GLY A 26 -10.73 1.17 -9.63
C GLY A 26 -12.22 1.55 -9.54
N ASN A 27 -12.82 1.39 -8.35
CA ASN A 27 -14.19 1.77 -8.06
C ASN A 27 -14.36 3.25 -7.65
N LYS A 28 -13.36 4.11 -7.94
CA LYS A 28 -13.34 5.55 -7.58
C LYS A 28 -13.57 5.80 -6.09
N ASN A 29 -13.10 4.90 -5.24
CA ASN A 29 -13.22 5.02 -3.79
C ASN A 29 -11.90 5.48 -3.17
N LYS A 30 -11.92 6.64 -2.50
CA LYS A 30 -10.75 7.25 -1.84
C LYS A 30 -10.13 6.37 -0.74
N TYR A 31 -10.90 5.46 -0.13
CA TYR A 31 -10.38 4.53 0.88
C TYR A 31 -9.32 3.59 0.30
N GLY A 32 -9.26 3.44 -1.04
CA GLY A 32 -8.19 2.72 -1.71
C GLY A 32 -6.81 3.28 -1.43
N PHE A 33 -6.64 4.61 -1.32
CA PHE A 33 -5.35 5.20 -0.94
C PHE A 33 -4.93 4.82 0.48
N ILE A 34 -5.87 4.78 1.43
CA ILE A 34 -5.59 4.40 2.83
C ILE A 34 -5.18 2.93 2.89
N SER A 35 -5.94 2.04 2.24
CA SER A 35 -5.59 0.62 2.15
C SER A 35 -4.19 0.43 1.55
N PHE A 36 -3.87 1.18 0.49
CA PHE A 36 -2.57 1.05 -0.16
C PHE A 36 -1.42 1.60 0.70
N SER A 37 -1.66 2.69 1.43
CA SER A 37 -0.69 3.21 2.39
C SER A 37 -0.37 2.19 3.50
N LEU A 38 -1.37 1.49 4.03
CA LEU A 38 -1.15 0.42 5.02
C LEU A 38 -0.37 -0.76 4.44
N ALA A 39 -0.68 -1.16 3.20
CA ALA A 39 0.10 -2.17 2.48
C ALA A 39 1.56 -1.74 2.32
N ASN A 40 1.80 -0.50 1.88
CA ASN A 40 3.15 0.01 1.67
C ASN A 40 3.96 0.06 2.97
N VAL A 41 3.37 0.49 4.09
CA VAL A 41 4.06 0.47 5.40
C VAL A 41 4.47 -0.97 5.77
N THR A 42 3.59 -1.94 5.52
CA THR A 42 3.87 -3.36 5.77
C THR A 42 4.99 -3.87 4.86
N TRP A 43 4.97 -3.53 3.57
CA TRP A 43 6.02 -3.88 2.62
C TRP A 43 7.36 -3.19 2.91
N ILE A 44 7.37 -1.96 3.44
CA ILE A 44 8.60 -1.28 3.88
C ILE A 44 9.22 -2.05 5.04
N PHE A 45 8.40 -2.41 6.04
CA PHE A 45 8.86 -3.20 7.19
C PHE A 45 9.40 -4.56 6.75
N LEU A 46 8.65 -5.29 5.92
CA LEU A 46 9.09 -6.57 5.35
C LEU A 46 10.38 -6.42 4.55
N GLY A 47 10.42 -5.44 3.64
CA GLY A 47 11.54 -5.18 2.75
C GLY A 47 12.82 -4.86 3.50
N LEU A 48 12.78 -3.93 4.46
CA LEU A 48 13.97 -3.46 5.16
C LEU A 48 14.37 -4.35 6.34
N ALA A 49 13.42 -4.82 7.14
CA ALA A 49 13.72 -5.53 8.40
C ALA A 49 13.84 -7.05 8.25
N LEU A 50 13.05 -7.66 7.35
CA LEU A 50 12.93 -9.12 7.28
C LEU A 50 13.54 -9.71 6.00
N MET A 51 13.40 -9.02 4.86
CA MET A 51 13.83 -9.50 3.55
C MET A 51 15.18 -8.92 3.10
N ASN A 52 15.68 -7.88 3.80
CA ASN A 52 16.90 -7.15 3.47
C ASN A 52 16.96 -6.69 1.98
N SER A 53 15.80 -6.29 1.45
CA SER A 53 15.59 -5.87 0.07
C SER A 53 15.33 -4.36 0.01
N LEU A 54 16.38 -3.62 -0.36
CA LEU A 54 16.29 -2.17 -0.55
C LEU A 54 15.30 -1.79 -1.65
N GLY A 55 15.17 -2.61 -2.70
CA GLY A 55 14.22 -2.37 -3.79
C GLY A 55 12.77 -2.36 -3.31
N ILE A 56 12.38 -3.34 -2.50
CA ILE A 56 11.03 -3.41 -1.91
C ILE A 56 10.83 -2.25 -0.94
N GLY A 57 11.80 -1.99 -0.06
CA GLY A 57 11.71 -0.92 0.93
C GLY A 57 11.56 0.46 0.29
N ILE A 58 12.51 0.87 -0.54
CA ILE A 58 12.52 2.19 -1.18
C ILE A 58 11.33 2.35 -2.13
N GLY A 59 11.01 1.33 -2.92
CA GLY A 59 9.86 1.37 -3.83
C GLY A 59 8.54 1.64 -3.08
N ASN A 60 8.32 0.95 -1.96
CA ASN A 60 7.13 1.16 -1.16
C ASN A 60 7.12 2.48 -0.39
N ILE A 61 8.28 3.07 -0.05
CA ILE A 61 8.37 4.45 0.46
C ILE A 61 7.84 5.44 -0.59
N VAL A 62 8.29 5.31 -1.83
CA VAL A 62 7.84 6.19 -2.93
C VAL A 62 6.33 6.01 -3.17
N PHE A 63 5.84 4.77 -3.22
CA PHE A 63 4.40 4.50 -3.33
C PHE A 63 3.60 5.08 -2.15
N LEU A 64 4.12 5.00 -0.92
CA LEU A 64 3.46 5.56 0.26
C LEU A 64 3.26 7.07 0.12
N ILE A 65 4.31 7.79 -0.31
CA ILE A 65 4.23 9.25 -0.55
C ILE A 65 3.19 9.56 -1.64
N MET A 66 3.19 8.79 -2.74
CA MET A 66 2.22 8.96 -3.81
C MET A 66 0.78 8.70 -3.35
N ASN A 67 0.55 7.69 -2.52
CA ASN A 67 -0.78 7.38 -1.97
C ASN A 67 -1.28 8.46 -1.03
N ILE A 68 -0.42 9.01 -0.17
CA ILE A 68 -0.76 10.15 0.69
C ILE A 68 -1.12 11.37 -0.16
N ARG A 69 -0.30 11.68 -1.17
CA ARG A 69 -0.55 12.80 -2.09
C ARG A 69 -1.86 12.60 -2.87
N GLY A 70 -2.10 11.37 -3.33
CA GLY A 70 -3.32 10.97 -4.03
C GLY A 70 -4.56 11.19 -3.16
N PHE A 71 -4.52 10.76 -1.89
CA PHE A 71 -5.61 10.96 -0.94
C PHE A 71 -5.93 12.44 -0.69
N ILE A 72 -4.91 13.27 -0.47
CA ILE A 72 -5.08 14.72 -0.26
C ILE A 72 -5.65 15.39 -1.52
N SER A 73 -5.12 15.04 -2.70
CA SER A 73 -5.57 15.61 -3.97
C SER A 73 -7.00 15.17 -4.36
N TRP A 74 -7.41 13.97 -3.94
CA TRP A 74 -8.73 13.42 -4.24
C TRP A 74 -9.87 14.29 -3.66
N ASN A 75 -9.68 14.83 -2.46
CA ASN A 75 -10.67 15.73 -1.85
C ASN A 75 -10.79 17.07 -2.60
N LYS A 76 -9.70 17.58 -3.19
CA LYS A 76 -9.72 18.82 -4.00
C LYS A 76 -10.43 18.64 -5.34
N ASN A 77 -10.29 17.49 -5.99
CA ASN A 77 -10.90 17.24 -7.29
C ASN A 77 -12.41 16.96 -7.20
N ASN A 78 -12.89 16.33 -6.14
CA ASN A 78 -14.35 16.15 -5.95
C ASN A 78 -15.07 17.46 -5.64
N GLN A 79 -14.40 18.45 -5.02
CA GLN A 79 -14.98 19.78 -4.79
C GLN A 79 -15.06 20.66 -6.05
N LYS A 80 -14.28 20.36 -7.10
CA LYS A 80 -14.32 21.12 -8.37
C LYS A 80 -15.38 20.61 -9.35
N ASN A 81 -15.91 19.42 -9.14
CA ASN A 81 -16.83 18.73 -10.06
C ASN A 81 -18.23 18.49 -9.45
N GLY A 82 -18.53 19.05 -8.27
CA GLY A 82 -19.84 19.05 -7.64
C GLY A 82 -20.36 20.46 -7.52
#